data_AF-A0A5J4UK11-F1
#
_entry.id   AF-A0A5J4UK11-F1
#
_cell.length_a   1.000
_cell.length_b   1.000
_cell.length_c   1.000
_cell.angle_alpha   90.00
_cell.angle_beta   90.00
_cell.angle_gamma   90.00
#
_symmetry.space_group_name_H-M   'P 1'
#
loop_
_entity.id
_entity.type
_entity.pdbx_description
1 polymer ?
#
loop_
_entity_poly.entity_id
_entity_poly.type
_entity_poly.pdbx_seq_one_letter_code
_entity_poly.pdbx_strand_id
1 'polypeptide(L)'
;MTTKEPVSIVVHKTTHVLDTLLDHLDESGNLDAQYFAPVLIGPNEEFFAPMKITSVFPEVRFFVVIAHLDEESNIVIEPVAEQPSPDHFALIIRHHPQDLDALRPYFEEEFQCYDDLLVQKVRDLIYIGNGPTPNGCCTIFLTSSTFTLEAAIQQGILSDLQSKFEITKSLIDSIQQAHQSGHIGFDLRPSSILCTQGLINRSIALIGFVGDGNTISKHPDHTKLRWDSDWTAPELAARNRQRRRGAAQSTQEQGSDVNGPTVASDIFSLGMILLHLFEKSNQTKELLKTAVENIPQNRCDIQQMRKQFDEFQSQIRKEEKEKRIENEKQEQERIEKEKQEQERIEKEKQEQERIEKEKQEQVVF
;
A
#
# COMPACT_ATOMS: atom_id res chain seq x y z
N MET A 1 -12.38 -22.01 17.53
CA MET A 1 -11.33 -21.01 17.77
C MET A 1 -11.77 -19.74 17.07
N THR A 2 -12.29 -18.79 17.85
CA THR A 2 -12.71 -17.47 17.36
C THR A 2 -11.47 -16.71 16.91
N THR A 3 -11.33 -16.52 15.60
CA THR A 3 -10.38 -15.58 15.01
C THR A 3 -10.73 -14.19 15.53
N LYS A 4 -9.95 -13.67 16.48
CA LYS A 4 -10.04 -12.26 16.88
C LYS A 4 -9.81 -11.43 15.61
N GLU A 5 -10.76 -10.55 15.29
CA GLU A 5 -10.58 -9.55 14.25
C GLU A 5 -9.33 -8.71 14.59
N PRO A 6 -8.47 -8.39 13.61
CA PRO A 6 -7.33 -7.54 13.86
C PRO A 6 -7.84 -6.16 14.27
N VAL A 7 -7.67 -5.82 15.55
CA VAL A 7 -7.92 -4.48 16.06
C VAL A 7 -6.96 -3.55 15.33
N SER A 8 -7.48 -2.55 14.62
CA SER A 8 -6.67 -1.47 14.08
C SER A 8 -6.08 -0.70 15.27
N ILE A 9 -4.80 -0.96 15.54
CA ILE A 9 -4.04 -0.24 16.57
C ILE A 9 -3.73 1.15 16.00
N VAL A 10 -4.21 2.19 16.67
CA VAL A 10 -3.88 3.58 16.32
C VAL A 10 -2.50 3.88 16.89
N VAL A 11 -1.50 4.01 16.02
CA VAL A 11 -0.09 4.13 16.43
C VAL A 11 0.29 5.61 16.61
N HIS A 12 0.91 5.94 17.74
CA HIS A 12 1.40 7.30 18.01
C HIS A 12 2.86 7.46 17.56
N LYS A 13 3.07 8.01 16.37
CA LYS A 13 4.38 8.48 15.92
C LYS A 13 4.57 9.93 16.39
N THR A 14 5.40 10.15 17.41
CA THR A 14 5.75 11.50 17.86
C THR A 14 7.14 11.89 17.37
N THR A 15 7.38 13.19 17.22
CA THR A 15 8.72 13.73 16.93
C THR A 15 9.72 13.32 17.99
N HIS A 16 9.31 13.30 19.26
CA HIS A 16 10.16 12.81 20.36
C HIS A 16 10.61 11.36 20.13
N VAL A 17 9.69 10.43 19.84
CA VAL A 17 10.07 9.02 19.62
C VAL A 17 11.09 8.93 18.49
N LEU A 18 10.84 9.61 17.37
CA LEU A 18 11.76 9.60 16.24
C LEU A 18 13.14 10.13 16.62
N ASP A 19 13.21 11.32 17.23
CA ASP A 19 14.47 11.97 17.59
C ASP A 19 15.27 11.09 18.56
N THR A 20 14.62 10.52 19.58
CA THR A 20 15.25 9.59 20.52
C THR A 20 15.81 8.36 19.82
N LEU A 21 15.08 7.75 18.88
CA LEU A 21 15.59 6.59 18.15
C LEU A 21 16.79 6.93 17.26
N LEU A 22 16.79 8.12 16.63
CA LEU A 22 17.88 8.57 15.77
C LEU A 22 19.14 8.99 16.55
N ASP A 23 18.98 9.51 17.77
CA ASP A 23 20.09 9.87 18.67
C ASP A 23 20.90 8.64 19.14
N HIS A 24 20.36 7.44 18.98
CA HIS A 24 21.00 6.16 19.34
C HIS A 24 21.54 5.40 18.12
N LEU A 25 21.91 6.13 17.06
CA LEU A 25 22.63 5.59 15.91
C LEU A 25 24.12 5.94 16.00
N ASP A 26 24.97 5.02 15.55
CA ASP A 26 26.39 5.33 15.37
C ASP A 26 26.64 6.19 14.11
N GLU A 27 27.88 6.66 13.92
CA GLU A 27 28.25 7.49 12.76
C GLU A 27 28.05 6.78 11.40
N SER A 28 27.90 5.45 11.41
CA SER A 28 27.62 4.64 10.22
C SER A 28 26.11 4.36 10.02
N GLY A 29 25.25 4.88 10.88
CA GLY A 29 23.81 4.62 10.88
C GLY A 29 23.41 3.24 11.42
N ASN A 30 24.32 2.53 12.10
CA ASN A 30 23.97 1.30 12.80
C ASN A 30 23.29 1.61 14.12
N LEU A 31 22.44 0.70 14.55
CA LEU A 31 21.74 0.76 15.83
C LEU A 31 22.73 0.55 16.99
N ASP A 32 22.65 1.41 18.02
CA ASP A 32 23.31 1.14 19.30
C ASP A 32 22.78 -0.19 19.89
N ALA A 33 23.68 -1.18 19.99
CA ALA A 33 23.29 -2.53 20.40
C ALA A 33 22.79 -2.62 21.85
N GLN A 34 23.18 -1.69 22.73
CA GLN A 34 22.70 -1.65 24.11
C GLN A 34 21.30 -1.03 24.18
N TYR A 35 21.11 0.11 23.53
CA TYR A 35 19.82 0.80 23.53
C TYR A 35 18.74 0.01 22.79
N PHE A 36 19.07 -0.55 21.62
CA PHE A 36 18.16 -1.39 20.83
C PHE A 36 18.13 -2.86 21.26
N ALA A 37 18.81 -3.23 22.36
CA ALA A 37 18.84 -4.62 22.84
C ALA A 37 17.46 -5.31 22.87
N PRO A 38 16.37 -4.68 23.36
CA PRO A 38 15.03 -5.30 23.40
C PRO A 38 14.50 -5.77 22.04
N VAL A 39 14.88 -5.09 20.95
CA VAL A 39 14.42 -5.41 19.59
C VAL A 39 15.43 -6.23 18.79
N LEU A 40 16.69 -6.33 19.26
CA LEU A 40 17.77 -7.09 18.61
C LEU A 40 17.90 -8.54 19.10
N ILE A 41 17.17 -8.95 20.15
CA ILE A 41 17.20 -10.33 20.69
C ILE A 41 16.72 -11.42 19.72
N GLY A 42 16.10 -11.02 18.60
CA GLY A 42 15.47 -11.92 17.64
C GLY A 42 13.99 -12.17 17.93
N PRO A 43 13.23 -12.64 16.93
CA PRO A 43 11.78 -12.73 17.03
C PRO A 43 11.33 -13.81 18.04
N ASN A 44 10.42 -13.42 18.93
CA ASN A 44 9.70 -14.33 19.82
C ASN A 44 8.18 -14.07 19.69
N GLU A 45 7.35 -15.08 19.93
CA GLU A 45 5.91 -14.98 19.66
C GLU A 45 5.15 -14.04 20.61
N GLU A 46 5.75 -13.68 21.75
CA GLU A 46 5.13 -12.78 22.74
C GLU A 46 5.20 -11.32 22.28
N PHE A 47 6.33 -10.89 21.73
CA PHE A 47 6.60 -9.48 21.41
C PHE A 47 6.71 -9.20 19.90
N PHE A 48 6.88 -10.23 19.06
CA PHE A 48 7.05 -10.08 17.61
C PHE A 48 5.91 -10.75 16.86
N ALA A 49 5.02 -9.96 16.28
CA ALA A 49 3.97 -10.48 15.42
C ALA A 49 4.48 -10.57 13.96
N PRO A 50 4.45 -11.74 13.32
CA PRO A 50 4.90 -11.88 11.94
C PRO A 50 3.97 -11.11 10.99
N MET A 51 4.56 -10.34 10.09
CA MET A 51 3.83 -9.64 9.03
C MET A 51 3.83 -10.46 7.75
N LYS A 52 2.71 -10.45 7.02
CA LYS A 52 2.60 -11.08 5.70
C LYS A 52 3.18 -10.19 4.59
N ILE A 53 4.36 -9.66 4.83
CA ILE A 53 5.14 -8.92 3.83
C ILE A 53 6.09 -9.91 3.17
N THR A 54 6.07 -9.93 1.84
CA THR A 54 6.93 -10.78 1.03
C THR A 54 8.18 -10.03 0.60
N SER A 55 9.27 -10.75 0.33
CA SER A 55 10.51 -10.21 -0.20
C SER A 55 10.95 -11.02 -1.42
N VAL A 56 11.65 -10.36 -2.34
CA VAL A 56 12.35 -11.03 -3.44
C VAL A 56 13.62 -11.72 -2.96
N PHE A 57 14.20 -11.26 -1.85
CA PHE A 57 15.34 -11.92 -1.22
C PHE A 57 14.84 -13.13 -0.41
N PRO A 58 15.48 -14.29 -0.54
CA PRO A 58 15.05 -15.49 0.17
C PRO A 58 15.19 -15.29 1.68
N GLU A 59 14.28 -15.91 2.45
CA GLU A 59 14.36 -16.02 3.91
C GLU A 59 14.31 -14.71 4.71
N VAL A 60 14.13 -13.58 4.02
CA VAL A 60 13.81 -12.30 4.64
C VAL A 60 12.41 -12.36 5.25
N ARG A 61 12.30 -11.95 6.51
CA ARG A 61 11.05 -11.98 7.29
C ARG A 61 10.77 -10.62 7.90
N PHE A 62 9.50 -10.28 8.03
CA PHE A 62 9.05 -9.03 8.61
C PHE A 62 8.27 -9.32 9.88
N PHE A 63 8.54 -8.54 10.91
CA PHE A 63 7.83 -8.58 12.18
C PHE A 63 7.39 -7.17 12.54
N VAL A 64 6.27 -7.06 13.24
CA VAL A 64 5.90 -5.84 13.95
C VAL A 64 6.16 -6.03 15.43
N VAL A 65 6.75 -5.01 16.04
CA VAL A 65 6.91 -4.86 17.48
C VAL A 65 6.15 -3.62 17.92
N ILE A 66 5.41 -3.74 19.01
CA ILE A 66 4.79 -2.61 19.69
C ILE A 66 5.66 -2.25 20.89
N ALA A 67 5.91 -0.96 21.11
CA ALA A 67 6.78 -0.50 22.18
C ALA A 67 6.38 0.90 22.64
N HIS A 68 6.83 1.29 23.82
CA HIS A 68 6.83 2.67 24.30
C HIS A 68 8.23 3.05 24.81
N LEU A 69 8.39 4.33 25.15
CA LEU A 69 9.57 4.83 25.84
C LEU A 69 9.26 4.94 27.33
N ASP A 70 10.14 4.43 28.20
CA ASP A 70 10.01 4.62 29.65
C ASP A 70 10.41 6.04 30.08
N GLU A 71 10.39 6.32 31.40
CA GLU A 71 10.76 7.62 31.96
C GLU A 71 12.20 8.05 31.64
N GLU A 72 13.08 7.08 31.36
CA GLU A 72 14.48 7.28 30.98
C GLU A 72 14.67 7.26 29.46
N SER A 73 13.57 7.23 28.69
CA SER A 73 13.55 7.13 27.24
C SER A 73 14.12 5.83 26.67
N ASN A 74 14.15 4.74 27.45
CA ASN A 74 14.51 3.41 26.94
C ASN A 74 13.34 2.74 26.23
N ILE A 75 13.65 1.89 25.25
CA ILE A 75 12.64 1.10 24.54
C ILE A 75 12.10 0.00 25.46
N VAL A 76 10.80 -0.02 25.67
CA VAL A 76 10.08 -1.11 26.34
C VAL A 76 9.15 -1.77 25.34
N ILE A 77 9.43 -3.03 24.99
CA ILE A 77 8.58 -3.82 24.09
C ILE A 77 7.35 -4.35 24.83
N GLU A 78 6.22 -4.37 24.13
CA GLU A 78 4.91 -4.75 24.68
C GLU A 78 4.38 -6.04 24.06
N PRO A 79 3.68 -6.90 24.83
CA PRO A 79 3.13 -8.13 24.30
C PRO A 79 2.08 -7.85 23.20
N VAL A 80 2.22 -8.50 22.05
CA VAL A 80 1.34 -8.26 20.88
C VAL A 80 -0.10 -8.72 21.10
N ALA A 81 -0.34 -9.54 22.13
CA ALA A 81 -1.66 -10.06 22.49
C ALA A 81 -2.43 -9.13 23.45
N GLU A 82 -1.76 -8.13 24.02
CA GLU A 82 -2.31 -7.22 25.01
C GLU A 82 -2.74 -5.88 24.40
N GLN A 83 -3.50 -5.10 25.17
CA GLN A 83 -3.84 -3.73 24.75
C GLN A 83 -2.58 -2.87 24.92
N PRO A 84 -2.14 -2.16 23.88
CA PRO A 84 -0.91 -1.39 23.97
C PRO A 84 -1.08 -0.15 24.85
N SER A 85 0.04 0.36 25.36
CA SER A 85 0.08 1.57 26.16
C SER A 85 -0.46 2.78 25.38
N PRO A 86 -0.95 3.84 26.06
CA PRO A 86 -1.48 5.03 25.35
C PRO A 86 -0.44 5.77 24.49
N ASP A 87 0.84 5.62 24.80
CA ASP A 87 1.98 6.29 24.16
C ASP A 87 2.81 5.35 23.27
N HIS A 88 2.28 4.17 22.96
CA HIS A 88 2.96 3.19 22.13
C HIS A 88 3.24 3.72 20.71
N PHE A 89 4.31 3.19 20.13
CA PHE A 89 4.67 3.27 18.73
C PHE A 89 4.88 1.86 18.16
N ALA A 90 4.95 1.76 16.83
CA ALA A 90 5.17 0.50 16.14
C ALA A 90 6.48 0.53 15.36
N LEU A 91 7.23 -0.55 15.47
CA LEU A 91 8.44 -0.81 14.70
C LEU A 91 8.19 -1.99 13.75
N ILE A 92 8.60 -1.84 12.49
CA ILE A 92 8.73 -2.97 11.58
C ILE A 92 10.19 -3.43 11.60
N ILE A 93 10.40 -4.68 11.97
CA ILE A 93 11.71 -5.33 12.00
C ILE A 93 11.81 -6.26 10.80
N ARG A 94 12.66 -5.90 9.84
CA ARG A 94 12.96 -6.73 8.68
C ARG A 94 14.23 -7.52 8.94
N HIS A 95 14.07 -8.80 9.23
CA HIS A 95 15.16 -9.73 9.55
C HIS A 95 15.76 -10.33 8.28
N HIS A 96 17.08 -10.39 8.26
CA HIS A 96 17.91 -11.01 7.24
C HIS A 96 18.78 -12.11 7.86
N PRO A 97 18.89 -13.31 7.26
CA PRO A 97 19.72 -14.38 7.80
C PRO A 97 21.23 -14.15 7.63
N GLN A 98 21.64 -13.18 6.80
CA GLN A 98 23.03 -12.85 6.56
C GLN A 98 23.58 -11.92 7.63
N ASP A 99 24.90 -11.96 7.83
CA ASP A 99 25.60 -11.06 8.75
C ASP A 99 25.51 -9.61 8.29
N LEU A 100 25.50 -8.69 9.25
CA LEU A 100 25.35 -7.26 9.01
C LEU A 100 26.42 -6.73 8.03
N ASP A 101 27.67 -7.13 8.21
CA ASP A 101 28.79 -6.66 7.38
C ASP A 101 28.67 -7.08 5.92
N ALA A 102 28.05 -8.24 5.65
CA ALA A 102 27.81 -8.70 4.29
C ALA A 102 26.70 -7.92 3.58
N LEU A 103 25.78 -7.31 4.34
CA LEU A 103 24.65 -6.54 3.82
C LEU A 103 24.86 -5.03 3.84
N ARG A 104 25.87 -4.54 4.57
CA ARG A 104 26.14 -3.10 4.74
C ARG A 104 26.15 -2.30 3.41
N PRO A 105 26.84 -2.73 2.34
CA PRO A 105 26.85 -1.97 1.09
C PRO A 105 25.49 -1.89 0.40
N TYR A 106 24.61 -2.87 0.64
CA TYR A 106 23.23 -2.86 0.15
C TYR A 106 22.34 -1.97 1.04
N PHE A 107 22.51 -2.03 2.36
CA PHE A 107 21.76 -1.19 3.30
C PHE A 107 22.06 0.30 3.15
N GLU A 108 23.28 0.68 2.77
CA GLU A 108 23.64 2.07 2.45
C GLU A 108 22.79 2.63 1.29
N GLU A 109 22.65 1.87 0.20
CA GLU A 109 21.80 2.25 -0.95
C GLU A 109 20.32 2.32 -0.57
N GLU A 110 19.87 1.36 0.23
CA GLU A 110 18.49 1.34 0.71
C GLU A 110 18.18 2.50 1.65
N PHE A 111 19.08 2.80 2.59
CA PHE A 111 18.96 3.93 3.48
C PHE A 111 18.82 5.22 2.67
N GLN A 112 19.72 5.44 1.69
CA GLN A 112 19.66 6.61 0.82
C GLN A 112 18.32 6.70 0.07
N CYS A 113 17.79 5.57 -0.41
CA CYS A 113 16.48 5.52 -1.04
C CYS A 113 15.37 6.04 -0.12
N TYR A 114 15.25 5.50 1.09
CA TYR A 114 14.23 5.97 2.03
C TYR A 114 14.51 7.38 2.56
N ASP A 115 15.76 7.80 2.61
CA ASP A 115 16.15 9.15 3.02
C ASP A 115 15.60 10.21 2.04
N ASP A 116 15.74 9.94 0.73
CA ASP A 116 15.30 10.82 -0.35
C ASP A 116 13.78 10.82 -0.57
N LEU A 117 13.06 9.81 -0.08
CA LEU A 117 11.62 9.67 -0.22
C LEU A 117 10.86 10.48 0.84
N LEU A 118 10.93 11.81 0.73
CA LEU A 118 10.24 12.75 1.62
C LEU A 118 8.74 12.44 1.78
N VAL A 119 8.04 12.00 0.72
CA VAL A 119 6.62 11.64 0.80
C VAL A 119 6.40 10.49 1.78
N GLN A 120 7.31 9.52 1.86
CA GLN A 120 7.20 8.41 2.81
C GLN A 120 7.56 8.83 4.25
N LYS A 121 8.64 9.61 4.41
CA LYS A 121 9.06 10.14 5.71
C LYS A 121 7.96 10.94 6.40
N VAL A 122 7.33 11.83 5.63
CA VAL A 122 6.23 12.69 6.10
C VAL A 122 4.96 11.89 6.35
N ARG A 123 4.71 10.85 5.55
CA ARG A 123 3.51 10.03 5.69
C ARG A 123 3.69 9.06 6.85
N ASP A 124 4.33 7.90 6.71
CA ASP A 124 4.14 6.85 7.74
C ASP A 124 5.24 5.80 7.88
N LEU A 125 6.37 5.91 7.19
CA LEU A 125 7.47 4.95 7.32
C LEU A 125 8.82 5.67 7.31
N ILE A 126 9.61 5.44 8.35
CA ILE A 126 10.96 6.00 8.47
C ILE A 126 11.93 4.85 8.69
N TYR A 127 12.96 4.78 7.84
CA TYR A 127 14.11 3.92 8.07
C TYR A 127 14.90 4.46 9.26
N ILE A 128 15.03 3.67 10.33
CA ILE A 128 15.79 4.05 11.53
C ILE A 128 17.25 3.64 11.39
N GLY A 129 17.51 2.35 11.18
CA GLY A 129 18.86 1.83 11.16
C GLY A 129 18.90 0.33 10.97
N ASN A 130 20.10 -0.23 10.99
CA ASN A 130 20.34 -1.66 10.90
C ASN A 130 21.24 -2.14 12.04
N GLY A 131 21.09 -3.40 12.44
CA GLY A 131 21.80 -3.95 13.60
C GLY A 131 21.94 -5.46 13.55
N PRO A 132 22.94 -6.02 14.25
CA PRO A 132 23.16 -7.45 14.31
C PRO A 132 22.10 -8.11 15.21
N THR A 133 21.78 -9.37 14.92
CA THR A 133 20.93 -10.22 15.74
C THR A 133 21.63 -11.57 15.94
N PRO A 134 21.18 -12.42 16.89
CA PRO A 134 21.81 -13.73 17.09
C PRO A 134 21.86 -14.64 15.86
N ASN A 135 20.97 -14.44 14.88
CA ASN A 135 20.83 -15.29 13.69
C ASN A 135 20.89 -14.49 12.37
N GLY A 136 21.69 -13.41 12.34
CA GLY A 136 21.88 -12.57 11.16
C GLY A 136 21.83 -11.09 11.51
N CYS A 137 21.06 -10.29 10.78
CA CYS A 137 20.87 -8.88 11.07
C CYS A 137 19.43 -8.43 10.81
N CYS A 138 19.11 -7.18 11.15
CA CYS A 138 17.82 -6.60 10.82
C CYS A 138 17.93 -5.14 10.41
N THR A 139 16.90 -4.68 9.70
CA THR A 139 16.58 -3.27 9.48
C THR A 139 15.36 -2.91 10.32
N ILE A 140 15.39 -1.75 10.97
CA ILE A 140 14.26 -1.22 11.75
C ILE A 140 13.63 -0.04 11.02
N PHE A 141 12.31 -0.08 10.92
CA PHE A 141 11.51 1.04 10.46
C PHE A 141 10.54 1.50 11.56
N LEU A 142 10.47 2.81 11.81
CA LEU A 142 9.40 3.40 12.61
C LEU A 142 8.19 3.64 11.71
N THR A 143 7.02 3.19 12.13
CA THR A 143 5.82 3.31 11.31
C THR A 143 4.58 3.79 12.06
N SER A 144 3.69 4.48 11.35
CA SER A 144 2.34 4.78 11.81
C SER A 144 1.32 3.70 11.41
N SER A 145 1.71 2.72 10.57
CA SER A 145 0.81 1.66 10.11
C SER A 145 1.48 0.30 10.00
N THR A 146 0.79 -0.71 10.51
CA THR A 146 1.20 -2.12 10.47
C THR A 146 0.39 -2.90 9.43
N PHE A 147 -0.39 -2.18 8.62
CA PHE A 147 -1.44 -2.74 7.78
C PHE A 147 -1.02 -2.72 6.31
N THR A 148 -1.05 -3.86 5.62
CA THR A 148 -0.65 -3.94 4.21
C THR A 148 -1.81 -3.62 3.26
N LEU A 149 -1.49 -3.23 2.03
CA LEU A 149 -2.48 -3.03 0.97
C LEU A 149 -3.28 -4.31 0.69
N GLU A 150 -2.62 -5.47 0.70
CA GLU A 150 -3.27 -6.78 0.59
C GLU A 150 -4.34 -6.96 1.68
N ALA A 151 -4.00 -6.67 2.94
CA ALA A 151 -4.94 -6.77 4.05
C ALA A 151 -6.10 -5.77 3.91
N ALA A 152 -5.82 -4.55 3.42
CA ALA A 152 -6.85 -3.54 3.17
C ALA A 152 -7.86 -3.96 2.09
N ILE A 153 -7.38 -4.60 1.03
CA ILE A 153 -8.22 -5.16 -0.01
C ILE A 153 -9.07 -6.31 0.55
N GLN A 154 -8.45 -7.26 1.24
CA GLN A 154 -9.13 -8.43 1.81
C GLN A 154 -10.20 -8.08 2.83
N GLN A 155 -10.00 -7.02 3.63
CA GLN A 155 -10.97 -6.55 4.62
C GLN A 155 -12.04 -5.62 4.03
N GLY A 156 -12.01 -5.35 2.72
CA GLY A 156 -12.97 -4.44 2.07
C GLY A 156 -12.81 -2.98 2.47
N ILE A 157 -11.69 -2.61 3.09
CA ILE A 157 -11.41 -1.25 3.55
C ILE A 157 -11.29 -0.29 2.35
N LEU A 158 -10.87 -0.80 1.19
CA LEU A 158 -10.79 -0.08 -0.08
C LEU A 158 -11.98 -0.39 -1.01
N SER A 159 -13.17 -0.63 -0.46
CA SER A 159 -14.35 -0.94 -1.26
C SER A 159 -14.87 0.27 -2.04
N ASP A 160 -14.73 1.48 -1.49
CA ASP A 160 -15.23 2.69 -2.13
C ASP A 160 -14.20 3.28 -3.11
N LEU A 161 -14.74 3.97 -4.12
CA LEU A 161 -13.95 4.48 -5.24
C LEU A 161 -13.01 5.62 -4.84
N GLN A 162 -13.40 6.42 -3.84
CA GLN A 162 -12.59 7.53 -3.36
C GLN A 162 -11.33 7.02 -2.64
N SER A 163 -11.47 6.02 -1.77
CA SER A 163 -10.34 5.33 -1.13
C SER A 163 -9.39 4.71 -2.16
N LYS A 164 -9.93 4.05 -3.20
CA LYS A 164 -9.11 3.49 -4.30
C LYS A 164 -8.32 4.60 -5.02
N PHE A 165 -8.93 5.75 -5.27
CA PHE A 165 -8.25 6.88 -5.91
C PHE A 165 -7.17 7.51 -5.03
N GLU A 166 -7.41 7.66 -3.72
CA GLU A 166 -6.42 8.20 -2.78
C GLU A 166 -5.17 7.33 -2.70
N ILE A 167 -5.37 6.01 -2.53
CA ILE A 167 -4.28 5.03 -2.53
C ILE A 167 -3.52 5.05 -3.86
N THR A 168 -4.24 5.07 -4.99
CA THR A 168 -3.60 5.12 -6.31
C THR A 168 -2.77 6.38 -6.50
N LYS A 169 -3.30 7.54 -6.10
CA LYS A 169 -2.56 8.80 -6.16
C LYS A 169 -1.32 8.74 -5.28
N SER A 170 -1.43 8.22 -4.06
CA SER A 170 -0.28 8.06 -3.15
C SER A 170 0.78 7.11 -3.70
N LEU A 171 0.39 6.04 -4.40
CA LEU A 171 1.32 5.14 -5.09
C LEU A 171 2.06 5.86 -6.23
N ILE A 172 1.33 6.54 -7.11
CA ILE A 172 1.91 7.29 -8.23
C ILE A 172 2.84 8.40 -7.71
N ASP A 173 2.42 9.15 -6.68
CA ASP A 173 3.25 10.17 -6.01
C ASP A 173 4.59 9.56 -5.55
N SER A 174 4.54 8.40 -4.88
CA SER A 174 5.71 7.76 -4.27
C SER A 174 6.68 7.23 -5.33
N ILE A 175 6.17 6.55 -6.35
CA ILE A 175 7.01 6.04 -7.46
C ILE A 175 7.58 7.19 -8.29
N GLN A 176 6.79 8.23 -8.54
CA GLN A 176 7.28 9.41 -9.24
C GLN A 176 8.42 10.07 -8.48
N GLN A 177 8.30 10.25 -7.16
CA GLN A 177 9.38 10.82 -6.36
C GLN A 177 10.62 9.93 -6.40
N ALA A 178 10.45 8.61 -6.24
CA ALA A 178 11.57 7.67 -6.31
C ALA A 178 12.34 7.81 -7.62
N HIS A 179 11.63 7.76 -8.75
CA HIS A 179 12.22 7.87 -10.08
C HIS A 179 12.90 9.22 -10.31
N GLN A 180 12.32 10.32 -9.79
CA GLN A 180 12.92 11.65 -9.87
C GLN A 180 14.21 11.77 -9.04
N SER A 181 14.31 11.03 -7.94
CA SER A 181 15.53 10.92 -7.12
C SER A 181 16.52 9.86 -7.63
N GLY A 182 16.23 9.19 -8.75
CA GLY A 182 17.09 8.14 -9.32
C GLY A 182 16.93 6.77 -8.67
N HIS A 183 16.00 6.62 -7.74
CA HIS A 183 15.71 5.35 -7.06
C HIS A 183 14.72 4.52 -7.86
N ILE A 184 15.11 3.29 -8.20
CA ILE A 184 14.31 2.35 -8.98
C ILE A 184 14.38 0.95 -8.38
N GLY A 185 13.42 0.11 -8.74
CA GLY A 185 13.43 -1.29 -8.32
C GLY A 185 12.75 -1.50 -6.99
N PHE A 186 11.45 -1.27 -6.98
CA PHE A 186 10.60 -1.65 -5.86
C PHE A 186 9.91 -2.98 -6.19
N ASP A 187 9.92 -3.88 -5.22
CA ASP A 187 9.04 -5.03 -5.18
C ASP A 187 7.62 -4.53 -4.91
N LEU A 188 6.90 -4.19 -5.98
CA LEU A 188 5.56 -3.63 -5.91
C LEU A 188 4.51 -4.76 -5.95
N ARG A 189 4.08 -5.17 -4.77
CA ARG A 189 3.00 -6.12 -4.52
C ARG A 189 2.07 -5.57 -3.45
N PRO A 190 0.78 -5.94 -3.41
CA PRO A 190 -0.08 -5.49 -2.33
C PRO A 190 0.43 -5.88 -0.93
N SER A 191 1.18 -6.98 -0.80
CA SER A 191 1.79 -7.41 0.46
C SER A 191 3.01 -6.57 0.89
N SER A 192 3.68 -5.86 -0.02
CA SER A 192 4.89 -5.06 0.23
C SER A 192 4.63 -3.55 0.25
N ILE A 193 3.35 -3.16 0.31
CA ILE A 193 2.89 -1.79 0.42
C ILE A 193 2.12 -1.68 1.72
N LEU A 194 2.50 -0.72 2.56
CA LEU A 194 1.79 -0.38 3.78
C LEU A 194 0.71 0.64 3.45
N CYS A 195 -0.44 0.51 4.09
CA CYS A 195 -1.58 1.42 3.99
C CYS A 195 -1.84 2.09 5.32
N THR A 196 -1.88 3.42 5.33
CA THR A 196 -2.20 4.17 6.53
C THR A 196 -3.56 4.81 6.38
N GLN A 197 -4.35 4.73 7.45
CA GLN A 197 -5.60 5.45 7.57
C GLN A 197 -5.39 6.74 8.36
N GLY A 198 -5.16 7.84 7.65
CA GLY A 198 -5.21 9.16 8.26
C GLY A 198 -6.64 9.59 8.60
N LEU A 199 -6.77 10.64 9.41
CA LEU A 199 -8.06 11.25 9.74
C LEU A 199 -8.79 11.80 8.51
N ILE A 200 -8.03 12.24 7.51
CA ILE A 200 -8.55 12.97 6.34
C ILE A 200 -8.42 12.14 5.06
N ASN A 201 -7.27 11.49 4.84
CA ASN A 201 -6.97 10.77 3.61
C ASN A 201 -6.28 9.44 3.91
N ARG A 202 -6.38 8.50 2.97
CA ARG A 202 -5.57 7.28 2.96
C ARG A 202 -4.24 7.53 2.26
N SER A 203 -3.16 6.99 2.82
CA SER A 203 -1.81 7.03 2.25
C SER A 203 -1.22 5.64 2.16
N ILE A 204 -0.12 5.54 1.42
CA ILE A 204 0.72 4.35 1.41
C ILE A 204 2.16 4.69 1.75
N ALA A 205 2.90 3.68 2.19
CA ALA A 205 4.35 3.66 2.20
C ALA A 205 4.86 2.40 1.48
N LEU A 206 5.96 2.52 0.74
CA LEU A 206 6.63 1.38 0.12
C LEU A 206 7.61 0.81 1.15
N ILE A 207 7.69 -0.51 1.29
CA ILE A 207 8.71 -1.14 2.16
C ILE A 207 9.54 -2.21 1.41
N GLY A 208 9.27 -2.37 0.11
CA GLY A 208 9.88 -3.37 -0.75
C GLY A 208 11.02 -2.85 -1.62
N PHE A 209 11.90 -1.98 -1.14
CA PHE A 209 13.06 -1.55 -1.95
C PHE A 209 13.97 -2.76 -2.26
N VAL A 210 14.34 -2.91 -3.54
CA VAL A 210 15.26 -3.94 -4.03
C VAL A 210 16.46 -3.30 -4.72
N GLY A 211 16.24 -2.18 -5.41
CA GLY A 211 17.26 -1.45 -6.17
C GLY A 211 17.41 -1.96 -7.60
N ASP A 212 18.25 -1.26 -8.36
CA ASP A 212 18.63 -1.61 -9.71
C ASP A 212 19.64 -2.78 -9.75
N GLY A 213 20.15 -3.12 -10.93
CA GLY A 213 21.17 -4.16 -11.09
C GLY A 213 22.43 -3.94 -10.25
N ASN A 214 22.89 -2.69 -10.16
CA ASN A 214 24.08 -2.34 -9.39
C ASN A 214 23.85 -2.52 -7.90
N THR A 215 22.72 -2.01 -7.40
CA THR A 215 22.31 -2.14 -5.99
C THR A 215 22.13 -3.60 -5.62
N ILE A 216 21.41 -4.36 -6.44
CA ILE A 216 21.20 -5.78 -6.22
C ILE A 216 22.54 -6.52 -6.14
N SER A 217 23.51 -6.21 -7.00
CA SER A 217 24.82 -6.88 -7.00
C SER A 217 25.58 -6.78 -5.67
N LYS A 218 25.25 -5.78 -4.84
CA LYS A 218 25.80 -5.59 -3.49
C LYS A 218 25.19 -6.54 -2.45
N HIS A 219 24.04 -7.14 -2.74
CA HIS A 219 23.39 -8.08 -1.84
C HIS A 219 23.99 -9.49 -2.01
N PRO A 220 24.35 -10.21 -0.92
CA PRO A 220 24.96 -11.55 -1.00
C PRO A 220 24.10 -12.58 -1.74
N ASP A 221 22.77 -12.47 -1.61
CA ASP A 221 21.80 -13.35 -2.31
C ASP A 221 21.28 -12.82 -3.65
N HIS A 222 21.99 -11.91 -4.32
CA HIS A 222 21.61 -11.36 -5.63
C HIS A 222 21.36 -12.42 -6.73
N THR A 223 21.93 -13.61 -6.59
CA THR A 223 21.70 -14.73 -7.51
C THR A 223 20.47 -15.58 -7.18
N LYS A 224 19.87 -15.42 -6.00
CA LYS A 224 18.78 -16.27 -5.48
C LYS A 224 17.42 -15.56 -5.45
N LEU A 225 17.29 -14.43 -6.13
CA LEU A 225 16.06 -13.62 -6.15
C LEU A 225 14.83 -14.41 -6.60
N ARG A 226 13.71 -14.18 -5.94
CA ARG A 226 12.42 -14.83 -6.17
C ARG A 226 11.37 -13.80 -6.56
N TRP A 227 11.37 -13.45 -7.84
CA TRP A 227 10.33 -12.63 -8.45
C TRP A 227 8.98 -13.34 -8.50
N ASP A 228 7.92 -12.60 -8.21
CA ASP A 228 6.55 -13.05 -8.27
C ASP A 228 5.98 -12.77 -9.67
N SER A 229 5.64 -13.82 -10.42
CA SER A 229 5.21 -13.67 -11.81
C SER A 229 3.89 -12.94 -11.99
N ASP A 230 3.09 -12.80 -10.94
CA ASP A 230 1.78 -12.16 -11.04
C ASP A 230 1.88 -10.64 -10.96
N TRP A 231 2.97 -10.14 -10.37
CA TRP A 231 3.18 -8.71 -10.11
C TRP A 231 4.41 -8.15 -10.79
N THR A 232 5.41 -8.99 -11.05
CA THR A 232 6.70 -8.57 -11.60
C THR A 232 6.68 -8.54 -13.13
N ALA A 233 7.37 -7.55 -13.69
CA ALA A 233 7.56 -7.41 -15.13
C ALA A 233 8.12 -8.69 -15.81
N PRO A 234 7.63 -9.05 -17.01
CA PRO A 234 8.01 -10.31 -17.68
C PRO A 234 9.52 -10.51 -17.87
N GLU A 235 10.25 -9.44 -18.15
CA GLU A 235 11.71 -9.47 -18.34
C GLU A 235 12.49 -9.88 -17.08
N LEU A 236 11.96 -9.58 -15.89
CA LEU A 236 12.53 -10.00 -14.62
C LEU A 236 12.08 -11.43 -14.27
N ALA A 237 10.79 -11.75 -14.50
CA ALA A 237 10.21 -13.04 -14.16
C ALA A 237 10.73 -14.21 -15.04
N ALA A 238 11.00 -13.97 -16.33
CA ALA A 238 11.40 -15.01 -17.28
C ALA A 238 12.75 -15.67 -16.96
N ARG A 239 13.65 -14.98 -16.26
CA ARG A 239 15.02 -15.45 -15.94
C ARG A 239 15.03 -16.66 -15.00
N ASN A 240 14.01 -16.79 -14.14
CA ASN A 240 13.86 -17.94 -13.23
C ASN A 240 13.64 -19.27 -13.98
N ARG A 241 13.11 -19.22 -15.22
CA ARG A 241 12.86 -20.42 -16.04
C ARG A 241 14.10 -20.91 -16.79
N GLN A 242 15.00 -20.01 -17.22
CA GLN A 242 16.22 -20.39 -17.93
C GLN A 242 17.24 -21.10 -17.03
N ARG A 243 17.40 -20.66 -15.78
CA ARG A 243 18.34 -21.30 -14.83
C ARG A 243 17.95 -22.73 -14.45
N ARG A 244 16.66 -23.10 -14.50
CA ARG A 244 16.21 -24.49 -14.27
C ARG A 244 16.45 -25.43 -15.45
N ARG A 245 16.70 -24.91 -16.66
CA ARG A 245 16.86 -25.72 -17.89
C ARG A 245 18.31 -25.86 -18.37
N GLY A 246 19.25 -25.07 -17.87
CA GLY A 246 20.66 -25.09 -18.31
C GLY A 246 21.63 -25.18 -17.15
N ALA A 247 21.80 -26.37 -16.56
CA ALA A 247 22.93 -26.70 -15.67
C ALA A 247 24.11 -27.32 -16.45
N ALA A 248 24.18 -27.10 -17.76
CA ALA A 248 25.31 -27.50 -18.60
C ALA A 248 25.55 -26.39 -19.62
N GLN A 249 26.79 -25.89 -19.68
CA GLN A 249 27.31 -24.82 -20.56
C GLN A 249 26.93 -23.39 -20.07
N SER A 250 27.83 -22.42 -19.88
CA SER A 250 29.24 -22.27 -20.23
C SER A 250 29.95 -21.34 -19.23
N THR A 251 31.19 -21.67 -18.88
CA THR A 251 32.16 -20.75 -18.26
C THR A 251 32.73 -19.84 -19.35
N GLN A 252 32.24 -18.61 -19.43
CA GLN A 252 32.97 -17.48 -19.99
C GLN A 252 32.61 -16.24 -19.18
N GLU A 253 33.64 -15.69 -18.53
CA GLU A 253 33.62 -14.41 -17.83
C GLU A 253 33.26 -13.29 -18.81
N GLN A 254 32.07 -12.71 -18.62
CA GLN A 254 31.71 -11.36 -19.05
C GLN A 254 31.00 -10.70 -17.87
N GLY A 255 31.24 -9.39 -17.70
CA GLY A 255 30.95 -8.60 -16.50
C GLY A 255 29.60 -8.85 -15.84
N SER A 256 29.56 -8.59 -14.54
CA SER A 256 28.46 -8.77 -13.60
C SER A 256 27.21 -7.92 -13.91
N ASP A 257 26.63 -8.03 -15.11
CA ASP A 257 25.33 -7.46 -15.44
C ASP A 257 24.25 -8.32 -14.76
N VAL A 258 24.08 -8.07 -13.47
CA VAL A 258 22.84 -8.42 -12.80
C VAL A 258 21.75 -7.59 -13.47
N ASN A 259 21.10 -8.13 -14.51
CA ASN A 259 19.87 -7.53 -15.04
C ASN A 259 18.86 -7.41 -13.88
N GLY A 260 18.75 -6.20 -13.36
CA GLY A 260 17.86 -5.82 -12.26
C GLY A 260 16.67 -5.02 -12.77
N PRO A 261 15.81 -4.58 -11.84
CA PRO A 261 14.71 -3.67 -12.13
C PRO A 261 15.15 -2.40 -12.88
N THR A 262 14.19 -1.85 -13.61
CA THR A 262 14.28 -0.58 -14.33
C THR A 262 13.05 0.27 -14.00
N VAL A 263 13.06 1.55 -14.39
CA VAL A 263 11.86 2.40 -14.34
C VAL A 263 10.66 1.69 -14.98
N ALA A 264 10.85 1.08 -16.16
CA ALA A 264 9.79 0.40 -16.88
C ALA A 264 9.24 -0.85 -16.16
N SER A 265 10.05 -1.53 -15.32
CA SER A 265 9.55 -2.67 -14.53
C SER A 265 8.72 -2.21 -13.32
N ASP A 266 9.09 -1.09 -12.70
CA ASP A 266 8.27 -0.48 -11.65
C ASP A 266 6.90 -0.04 -12.22
N ILE A 267 6.90 0.59 -13.41
CA ILE A 267 5.65 0.98 -14.09
C ILE A 267 4.75 -0.22 -14.38
N PHE A 268 5.32 -1.32 -14.86
CA PHE A 268 4.56 -2.55 -15.09
C PHE A 268 3.88 -3.04 -13.80
N SER A 269 4.67 -3.14 -12.72
CA SER A 269 4.21 -3.67 -11.44
C SER A 269 3.15 -2.76 -10.80
N LEU A 270 3.34 -1.44 -10.90
CA LEU A 270 2.33 -0.45 -10.54
C LEU A 270 1.04 -0.64 -11.37
N GLY A 271 1.15 -0.82 -12.68
CA GLY A 271 0.00 -1.12 -13.55
C GLY A 271 -0.76 -2.37 -13.10
N MET A 272 -0.06 -3.42 -12.69
CA MET A 272 -0.69 -4.64 -12.16
C MET A 272 -1.44 -4.40 -10.84
N ILE A 273 -0.89 -3.60 -9.93
CA ILE A 273 -1.57 -3.18 -8.69
C ILE A 273 -2.84 -2.40 -9.01
N LEU A 274 -2.78 -1.43 -9.93
CA LEU A 274 -3.95 -0.64 -10.29
C LEU A 274 -5.03 -1.49 -10.97
N LEU A 275 -4.66 -2.44 -11.83
CA LEU A 275 -5.60 -3.41 -12.40
C LEU A 275 -6.30 -4.22 -11.30
N HIS A 276 -5.58 -4.58 -10.24
CA HIS A 276 -6.14 -5.32 -9.11
C HIS A 276 -7.09 -4.46 -8.27
N LEU A 277 -6.69 -3.23 -7.92
CA LEU A 277 -7.52 -2.30 -7.12
C LEU A 277 -8.87 -1.97 -7.78
N PHE A 278 -8.89 -1.81 -9.10
CA PHE A 278 -10.09 -1.46 -9.86
C PHE A 278 -10.73 -2.67 -10.57
N GLU A 279 -10.53 -3.88 -10.02
CA GLU A 279 -11.26 -5.10 -10.41
C GLU A 279 -11.19 -5.43 -11.91
N LYS A 280 -10.12 -5.00 -12.59
CA LYS A 280 -9.88 -5.26 -14.02
C LYS A 280 -11.06 -4.84 -14.92
N SER A 281 -11.74 -3.73 -14.58
CA SER A 281 -12.78 -3.15 -15.44
C SER A 281 -12.23 -2.86 -16.85
N ASN A 282 -13.09 -2.86 -17.87
CA ASN A 282 -12.63 -2.59 -19.25
C ASN A 282 -12.04 -1.17 -19.40
N GLN A 283 -12.60 -0.19 -18.70
CA GLN A 283 -12.06 1.17 -18.66
C GLN A 283 -10.65 1.18 -18.04
N THR A 284 -10.44 0.47 -16.93
CA THR A 284 -9.12 0.39 -16.29
C THR A 284 -8.10 -0.38 -17.12
N LYS A 285 -8.52 -1.42 -17.84
CA LYS A 285 -7.65 -2.15 -18.78
C LYS A 285 -7.17 -1.25 -19.91
N GLU A 286 -8.05 -0.43 -20.48
CA GLU A 286 -7.68 0.50 -21.55
C GLU A 286 -6.72 1.58 -21.03
N LEU A 287 -7.02 2.12 -19.84
CA LEU A 287 -6.17 3.10 -19.16
C LEU A 287 -4.74 2.61 -18.98
N LEU A 288 -4.59 1.37 -18.50
CA LEU A 288 -3.31 0.80 -18.09
C LEU A 288 -2.63 -0.01 -19.19
N LYS A 289 -3.23 -0.09 -20.38
CA LYS A 289 -2.75 -0.89 -21.50
C LYS A 289 -1.27 -0.68 -21.79
N THR A 290 -0.85 0.58 -21.85
CA THR A 290 0.56 0.94 -22.10
C THR A 290 1.46 0.57 -20.93
N ALA A 291 1.00 0.67 -19.68
CA ALA A 291 1.82 0.36 -18.51
C ALA A 291 2.15 -1.13 -18.41
N VAL A 292 1.21 -2.00 -18.77
CA VAL A 292 1.34 -3.47 -18.65
C VAL A 292 1.79 -4.16 -19.94
N GLU A 293 2.38 -3.40 -20.87
CA GLU A 293 2.98 -3.96 -22.10
C GLU A 293 4.11 -4.95 -21.76
N ASN A 294 4.22 -6.02 -22.55
CA ASN A 294 5.25 -7.03 -22.33
C ASN A 294 6.66 -6.52 -22.64
N ILE A 295 6.77 -5.57 -23.59
CA ILE A 295 8.04 -5.00 -24.04
C ILE A 295 8.30 -3.70 -23.25
N PRO A 296 9.38 -3.60 -22.46
CA PRO A 296 9.65 -2.43 -21.62
C PRO A 296 9.66 -1.09 -22.36
N GLN A 297 10.18 -1.07 -23.60
CA GLN A 297 10.29 0.13 -24.43
C GLN A 297 8.93 0.68 -24.89
N ASN A 298 7.88 -0.14 -24.86
CA ASN A 298 6.52 0.27 -25.20
C ASN A 298 5.73 0.77 -24.00
N ARG A 299 6.30 0.67 -22.79
CA ARG A 299 5.62 1.12 -21.58
C ARG A 299 5.63 2.63 -21.48
N CYS A 300 4.55 3.18 -20.93
CA CYS A 300 4.53 4.58 -20.57
C CYS A 300 5.50 4.86 -19.40
N ASP A 301 5.86 6.13 -19.21
CA ASP A 301 6.55 6.55 -18.00
C ASP A 301 5.56 6.96 -16.89
N ILE A 302 6.10 7.31 -15.72
CA ILE A 302 5.28 7.70 -14.56
C ILE A 302 4.49 9.00 -14.78
N GLN A 303 4.98 9.93 -15.61
CA GLN A 303 4.32 11.19 -15.90
C GLN A 303 3.09 10.97 -16.79
N GLN A 304 3.26 10.15 -17.83
CA GLN A 304 2.16 9.73 -18.69
C GLN A 304 1.12 8.93 -17.90
N MET A 305 1.55 7.99 -17.04
CA MET A 305 0.63 7.24 -16.17
C MET A 305 -0.16 8.16 -15.24
N ARG A 306 0.49 9.15 -14.60
CA ARG A 306 -0.19 10.16 -13.79
C ARG A 306 -1.26 10.90 -14.59
N LYS A 307 -0.90 11.41 -15.76
CA LYS A 307 -1.82 12.16 -16.61
C LYS A 307 -3.04 11.31 -17.00
N GLN A 308 -2.78 10.09 -17.44
CA GLN A 308 -3.81 9.10 -17.77
C GLN A 308 -4.74 8.87 -16.58
N PHE A 309 -4.18 8.68 -15.37
CA PHE A 309 -4.95 8.48 -14.15
C PHE A 309 -5.81 9.71 -13.77
N ASP A 310 -5.26 10.92 -13.88
CA ASP A 310 -5.99 12.16 -13.59
C ASP A 310 -7.18 12.35 -14.56
N GLU A 311 -6.99 12.01 -15.83
CA GLU A 311 -8.05 11.99 -16.85
C GLU A 311 -9.13 10.95 -16.52
N PHE A 312 -8.73 9.72 -16.16
CA PHE A 312 -9.64 8.66 -15.73
C PHE A 312 -10.47 9.04 -14.51
N GLN A 313 -9.83 9.59 -13.48
CA GLN A 313 -10.51 10.07 -12.28
C GLN A 313 -11.52 11.17 -12.62
N SER A 314 -11.15 12.10 -13.50
CA SER A 314 -12.02 13.19 -13.94
C SER A 314 -13.24 12.67 -14.73
N GLN A 315 -13.03 11.68 -15.60
CA GLN A 315 -14.12 11.04 -16.35
C GLN A 315 -15.12 10.35 -15.41
N ILE A 316 -14.64 9.55 -14.47
CA ILE A 316 -15.49 8.86 -13.50
C ILE A 316 -16.32 9.86 -12.68
N ARG A 317 -15.69 10.93 -12.16
CA ARG A 317 -16.40 11.97 -11.41
C ARG A 317 -17.49 12.64 -12.23
N LYS A 318 -17.25 12.85 -13.53
CA LYS A 318 -18.25 13.39 -14.46
C LYS A 318 -19.42 12.42 -14.64
N GLU A 319 -19.13 11.14 -14.89
CA GLU A 319 -20.16 10.10 -15.04
C GLU A 319 -21.01 9.93 -13.77
N GLU A 320 -20.40 9.98 -12.59
CA GLU A 320 -21.13 9.95 -11.30
C GLU A 320 -22.04 11.17 -11.13
N LYS A 321 -21.56 12.36 -11.51
CA LYS A 321 -22.34 13.59 -11.44
C LYS A 321 -23.54 13.57 -12.40
N GLU A 322 -23.33 13.09 -13.63
CA GLU A 322 -24.40 12.97 -14.63
C GLU A 322 -25.47 11.97 -14.17
N LYS A 323 -25.08 10.82 -13.60
CA LYS A 323 -26.02 9.86 -13.02
C LYS A 323 -26.85 10.43 -11.87
N ARG A 324 -26.23 11.24 -10.99
CA ARG A 324 -26.96 11.91 -9.89
C ARG A 324 -28.02 12.87 -10.41
N ILE A 325 -27.66 13.70 -11.40
CA ILE A 325 -28.58 14.65 -12.02
C ILE A 325 -29.75 13.94 -12.71
N GLU A 326 -29.49 12.83 -13.39
CA GLU A 326 -30.54 12.04 -14.05
C GLU A 326 -31.50 11.41 -13.04
N ASN A 327 -30.97 10.83 -11.96
CA ASN A 327 -31.79 10.26 -10.89
C ASN A 327 -32.66 11.33 -10.20
N GLU A 328 -32.12 12.53 -9.97
CA GLU A 328 -32.87 13.65 -9.40
C GLU A 328 -34.04 14.09 -10.30
N LYS A 329 -33.83 14.14 -11.62
CA LYS A 329 -34.90 14.46 -12.57
C LYS A 329 -36.01 13.40 -12.58
N GLN A 330 -35.64 12.13 -12.57
CA GLN A 330 -36.61 11.02 -12.54
C GLN A 330 -37.42 11.01 -11.25
N GLU A 331 -36.78 11.31 -10.11
CA GLU A 331 -37.46 11.45 -8.83
C GLU A 331 -38.43 12.64 -8.82
N GLN A 332 -38.02 13.79 -9.37
CA GLN A 332 -38.91 14.95 -9.50
C GLN A 332 -40.12 14.66 -10.39
N GLU A 333 -39.94 13.94 -11.50
CA GLU A 333 -41.05 13.54 -12.37
C GLU A 333 -42.01 12.58 -11.67
N ARG A 334 -41.50 11.65 -10.86
CA ARG A 334 -42.33 10.74 -10.06
C ARG A 334 -43.17 11.51 -9.03
N ILE A 335 -42.54 12.43 -8.29
CA ILE A 335 -43.23 13.25 -7.29
C ILE A 335 -44.33 14.11 -7.94
N GLU A 336 -44.07 14.70 -9.11
CA GLU A 336 -45.06 15.51 -9.83
C GLU A 336 -46.25 14.65 -10.30
N LYS A 337 -46.01 13.45 -10.83
CA LYS A 337 -47.07 12.52 -11.21
C LYS A 337 -47.92 12.06 -10.02
N GLU A 338 -47.29 11.76 -8.88
CA GLU A 338 -48.00 11.39 -7.65
C GLU A 338 -48.87 12.54 -7.14
N LYS A 339 -48.38 13.78 -7.20
CA LYS A 339 -49.15 14.96 -6.82
C LYS A 339 -50.36 15.19 -7.72
N GLN A 340 -50.19 15.04 -9.04
CA GLN A 340 -51.30 15.15 -10.00
C GLN A 340 -52.35 14.05 -9.77
N GLU A 341 -51.93 12.84 -9.44
CA GLU A 341 -52.85 11.74 -9.11
C GLU A 341 -53.61 12.00 -7.80
N GLN A 342 -52.94 12.50 -6.76
CA GLN A 342 -53.61 12.91 -5.52
C GLN A 342 -54.64 14.01 -5.76
N GLU A 343 -54.31 15.03 -6.57
CA GLU A 343 -55.27 16.08 -6.94
C GLU A 343 -56.46 15.53 -7.73
N ARG A 344 -56.27 14.50 -8.57
CA ARG A 344 -57.36 13.83 -9.29
C ARG A 344 -58.28 13.08 -8.33
N ILE A 345 -57.72 12.30 -7.41
CA ILE A 345 -58.47 11.55 -6.40
C ILE A 345 -59.26 12.51 -5.50
N GLU A 346 -58.67 13.63 -5.07
CA GLU A 346 -59.34 14.65 -4.26
C GLU A 346 -60.55 15.24 -5.00
N LYS A 347 -60.39 15.57 -6.29
CA LYS A 347 -61.49 16.08 -7.14
C LYS A 347 -62.61 15.06 -7.34
N GLU A 348 -62.27 13.80 -7.59
CA GLU A 348 -63.28 12.72 -7.72
C GLU A 348 -64.06 12.52 -6.42
N LYS A 349 -63.39 12.61 -5.27
CA LYS A 349 -64.02 12.48 -3.96
C LYS A 349 -64.98 13.64 -3.66
N GLN A 350 -64.59 14.88 -3.99
CA GLN A 350 -65.45 16.06 -3.87
C GLN A 350 -66.70 15.97 -4.79
N GLU A 351 -66.54 15.44 -6.00
CA GLU A 351 -67.67 15.26 -6.93
C GLU A 351 -68.65 14.19 -6.44
N GLN A 352 -68.14 13.06 -5.90
CA GLN A 352 -68.99 12.03 -5.29
C GLN A 352 -69.82 12.58 -4.12
N GLU A 353 -69.21 13.36 -3.22
CA GLU A 353 -69.93 14.00 -2.12
C GLU A 353 -71.03 14.97 -2.61
N ARG A 354 -70.79 15.68 -3.72
CA ARG A 354 -71.80 16.57 -4.32
C ARG A 354 -73.00 15.78 -4.87
N ILE A 355 -72.75 14.71 -5.61
CA ILE A 355 -73.80 13.84 -6.16
C ILE A 355 -74.62 13.19 -5.03
N GLU A 356 -73.97 12.81 -3.93
CA GLU A 356 -74.66 12.19 -2.79
C GLU A 356 -75.56 13.19 -2.05
N LYS A 357 -75.11 14.44 -1.88
CA LYS A 357 -75.96 15.53 -1.38
C LYS A 357 -77.16 15.81 -2.28
N GLU A 358 -76.97 15.91 -3.60
CA GLU A 358 -78.08 16.14 -4.55
C GLU A 358 -79.11 15.00 -4.51
N LYS A 359 -78.67 13.74 -4.36
CA LYS A 359 -79.58 12.61 -4.18
C LYS A 359 -80.36 12.67 -2.87
N GLN A 360 -79.73 13.10 -1.77
CA GLN A 360 -80.44 13.28 -0.49
C GLN A 360 -81.49 14.38 -0.57
N GLU A 361 -81.22 15.46 -1.31
CA GLU A 361 -82.18 16.57 -1.50
C GLU A 361 -83.38 16.17 -2.40
N GLN A 362 -83.19 15.26 -3.36
CA GLN A 362 -84.29 14.77 -4.21
C GLN A 362 -85.22 13.74 -3.53
N VAL A 363 -84.82 13.12 -2.42
CA VAL A 363 -85.61 12.10 -1.71
C VAL A 363 -86.53 12.70 -0.63
N VAL A 364 -86.48 14.02 -0.41
CA VAL A 364 -87.27 14.73 0.63
C VAL A 364 -88.55 15.40 0.09
N PHE A 365 -88.86 15.24 -1.21
CA PHE A 365 -90.16 15.57 -1.80
C PHE A 365 -91.00 14.31 -2.04
#